data_AF-A0A6M0A390-F1
#
_entry.id   AF-A0A6M0A390-F1
#
_cell.length_a   1.000
_cell.length_b   1.000
_cell.length_c   1.000
_cell.angle_alpha   90.00
_cell.angle_beta   90.00
_cell.angle_gamma   90.00
#
_symmetry.space_group_name_H-M   'P 1'
#
loop_
_entity.id
_entity.type
_entity.pdbx_description
1 polymer ?
#
loop_
_entity_poly.entity_id
_entity_poly.type
_entity_poly.pdbx_seq_one_letter_code
_entity_poly.pdbx_strand_id
1 'polypeptide(L)'
;MFFLLLSSLLTPDSYEGLSGEDDEVIWQQICAEGRFFITLDLDFSDVRRFPPGTHPGILLLRSGSRSRQAVLDILVRVVQEYPLATLQGCLVVADKTQTRIRRPSV
;
A
#
# COMPACT_ATOMS: atom_id res chain seq x y z
N MET A 1 1.38 -13.69 0.56
CA MET A 1 0.14 -13.26 -0.12
C MET A 1 -0.03 -11.76 0.10
N PHE A 2 0.85 -10.95 -0.49
CA PHE A 2 0.88 -9.48 -0.39
C PHE A 2 0.85 -8.94 -1.82
N PHE A 3 -0.08 -8.03 -2.14
CA PHE A 3 -0.09 -7.37 -3.44
C PHE A 3 0.70 -6.06 -3.28
N LEU A 4 1.99 -6.13 -3.61
CA LEU A 4 2.84 -4.95 -3.77
C LEU A 4 2.47 -4.33 -5.11
N LEU A 5 1.97 -3.10 -5.15
CA LEU A 5 2.02 -2.28 -6.36
C LEU A 5 3.47 -1.75 -6.53
N LEU A 6 4.41 -2.71 -6.54
CA LEU A 6 5.82 -2.58 -6.89
C LEU A 6 6.14 -3.46 -8.10
N SER A 7 5.12 -3.96 -8.82
CA SER A 7 5.28 -4.86 -9.97
C SER A 7 6.06 -4.21 -11.11
N SER A 8 6.01 -2.89 -11.26
CA SER A 8 6.81 -2.17 -12.27
C SER A 8 8.31 -2.06 -11.89
N LEU A 9 8.72 -2.48 -10.70
CA LEU A 9 10.09 -2.32 -10.20
C LEU A 9 10.83 -3.65 -9.94
N LEU A 10 10.14 -4.80 -9.94
CA LEU A 10 10.71 -6.09 -9.53
C LEU A 10 10.46 -7.30 -10.45
N THR A 11 9.65 -7.20 -11.52
CA THR A 11 9.46 -8.31 -12.48
C THR A 11 9.26 -7.80 -13.91
N PRO A 12 10.03 -8.29 -14.92
CA PRO A 12 9.81 -7.97 -16.32
C PRO A 12 8.65 -8.75 -16.98
N ASP A 13 8.05 -9.74 -16.30
CA ASP A 13 6.96 -10.54 -16.88
C ASP A 13 5.57 -9.98 -16.53
N SER A 14 5.08 -9.20 -17.49
CA SER A 14 3.68 -9.08 -17.94
C SER A 14 2.57 -8.76 -16.92
N TYR A 15 2.44 -7.46 -16.61
CA TYR A 15 1.14 -6.78 -16.61
C TYR A 15 1.27 -5.45 -17.38
N GLU A 16 1.91 -5.51 -18.55
CA GLU A 16 1.99 -4.41 -19.50
C GLU A 16 0.64 -4.28 -20.22
N GLY A 17 -0.32 -3.66 -19.52
CA GLY A 17 -1.66 -3.43 -20.05
C GLY A 17 -2.57 -2.55 -19.20
N LEU A 18 -2.10 -2.06 -18.04
CA LEU A 18 -2.92 -1.28 -17.09
C LEU A 18 -2.55 0.21 -17.11
N SER A 19 -2.24 0.73 -18.31
CA SER A 19 -2.29 2.16 -18.58
C SER A 19 -3.75 2.52 -18.91
N GLY A 20 -4.65 2.44 -17.91
CA GLY A 20 -6.04 2.91 -18.05
C GLY A 20 -7.18 1.97 -17.66
N GLU A 21 -6.91 0.79 -17.08
CA GLU A 21 -7.96 0.01 -16.40
C GLU A 21 -8.13 0.55 -14.97
N ASP A 22 -9.37 0.94 -14.62
CA ASP A 22 -9.71 1.74 -13.44
C ASP A 22 -9.08 1.18 -12.16
N ASP A 23 -8.42 2.05 -11.38
CA ASP A 23 -7.89 1.76 -10.03
C ASP A 23 -8.92 1.04 -9.14
N GLU A 24 -10.20 1.23 -9.43
CA GLU A 24 -11.34 0.60 -8.79
C GLU A 24 -11.42 -0.92 -9.01
N VAL A 25 -11.08 -1.43 -10.20
CA VAL A 25 -11.09 -2.89 -10.47
C VAL A 25 -10.00 -3.59 -9.68
N ILE A 26 -8.79 -3.02 -9.68
CA ILE A 26 -7.65 -3.54 -8.91
C ILE A 26 -7.99 -3.50 -7.42
N TRP A 27 -8.56 -2.38 -6.96
CA TRP A 27 -8.99 -2.21 -5.59
C TRP A 27 -10.03 -3.25 -5.16
N GLN A 28 -11.06 -3.49 -5.99
CA GLN A 28 -12.08 -4.50 -5.72
C GLN A 28 -11.48 -5.90 -5.60
N GLN A 29 -10.55 -6.25 -6.49
CA GLN A 29 -9.88 -7.56 -6.44
C GLN A 29 -9.04 -7.72 -5.16
N ILE A 30 -8.30 -6.68 -4.77
CA ILE A 30 -7.50 -6.69 -3.53
C ILE A 30 -8.40 -6.90 -2.31
N CYS A 31 -9.53 -6.20 -2.25
CA CYS A 31 -10.52 -6.35 -1.19
C CYS A 31 -11.13 -7.76 -1.18
N ALA A 32 -11.54 -8.28 -2.33
CA ALA A 32 -12.12 -9.61 -2.46
C ALA A 32 -11.15 -10.72 -2.03
N GLU A 33 -9.86 -10.56 -2.31
CA GLU A 33 -8.81 -11.50 -1.92
C GLU A 33 -8.28 -11.29 -0.50
N GLY A 34 -8.75 -10.25 0.21
CA GLY A 34 -8.30 -9.92 1.56
C GLY A 34 -6.81 -9.58 1.66
N ARG A 35 -6.21 -9.04 0.60
CA ARG A 35 -4.77 -8.78 0.52
C ARG A 35 -4.41 -7.42 1.08
N PHE A 36 -3.33 -7.36 1.87
CA PHE A 36 -2.78 -6.09 2.32
C PHE A 36 -2.17 -5.32 1.13
N PHE A 37 -2.59 -4.08 0.93
CA PHE A 37 -2.25 -3.25 -0.21
C PHE A 37 -1.09 -2.32 0.11
N ILE A 38 -0.04 -2.32 -0.72
CA ILE A 38 1.09 -1.41 -0.59
C ILE A 38 1.23 -0.62 -1.88
N THR A 39 1.21 0.72 -1.80
CA THR A 39 1.21 1.61 -2.97
C THR A 39 2.01 2.90 -2.74
N LEU A 40 2.42 3.53 -3.83
CA LEU A 40 3.00 4.89 -3.87
C LEU A 40 1.95 5.96 -4.21
N ASP A 41 0.75 5.53 -4.61
CA ASP A 41 -0.31 6.40 -5.10
C ASP A 41 -1.06 7.06 -3.94
N LEU A 42 -1.00 8.40 -3.90
CA LEU A 42 -1.60 9.19 -2.83
C LEU A 42 -3.13 9.25 -2.88
N ASP A 43 -3.75 8.86 -3.98
CA ASP A 43 -5.21 8.82 -4.10
C ASP A 43 -5.84 7.82 -3.12
N PHE A 44 -5.05 6.85 -2.64
CA PHE A 44 -5.43 5.91 -1.57
C PHE A 44 -5.21 6.45 -0.14
N SER A 45 -4.76 7.70 0.03
CA SER A 45 -4.47 8.28 1.35
C SER A 45 -5.66 8.97 2.03
N ASP A 46 -6.78 9.15 1.32
CA ASP A 46 -7.97 9.78 1.88
C ASP A 46 -8.71 8.82 2.81
N VAL A 47 -8.60 9.07 4.11
CA VAL A 47 -9.27 8.30 5.18
C VAL A 47 -10.80 8.32 5.08
N ARG A 48 -11.40 9.30 4.39
CA ARG A 48 -12.86 9.35 4.17
C ARG A 48 -13.30 8.38 3.08
N ARG A 49 -12.44 8.18 2.07
CA ARG A 49 -12.65 7.21 0.98
C ARG A 49 -12.23 5.80 1.39
N PHE A 50 -11.19 5.69 2.22
CA PHE A 50 -10.67 4.43 2.75
C PHE A 50 -10.68 4.44 4.30
N PRO A 51 -11.86 4.36 4.93
CA PRO A 51 -11.93 4.30 6.39
C PRO A 51 -11.27 3.03 6.93
N PRO A 52 -10.43 3.11 7.97
CA PRO A 52 -9.87 1.93 8.61
C PRO A 52 -10.95 0.94 9.03
N GLY A 53 -10.72 -0.36 8.76
CA GLY A 53 -11.67 -1.44 9.01
C GLY A 53 -12.56 -1.80 7.83
N THR A 54 -12.61 -0.96 6.78
CA THR A 54 -13.42 -1.22 5.57
C THR A 54 -12.66 -1.97 4.48
N HIS A 55 -11.37 -2.20 4.67
CA HIS A 55 -10.46 -2.80 3.71
C HIS A 55 -9.43 -3.69 4.41
N PRO A 56 -8.77 -4.64 3.72
CA PRO A 56 -7.77 -5.52 4.35
C PRO A 56 -6.55 -4.77 4.91
N GLY A 57 -6.24 -3.57 4.42
CA GLY A 57 -5.19 -2.71 4.96
C GLY A 57 -4.44 -2.04 3.82
N ILE A 58 -4.00 -0.82 4.05
CA ILE A 58 -3.30 0.00 3.06
C ILE A 58 -2.03 0.56 3.69
N LEU A 59 -0.90 0.42 3.00
CA LEU A 59 0.36 1.09 3.30
C LEU A 59 0.77 1.97 2.11
N LEU A 60 0.73 3.28 2.33
CA LEU A 60 1.23 4.27 1.41
C LEU A 60 2.68 4.63 1.71
N LEU A 61 3.55 4.49 0.72
CA LEU A 61 4.96 4.82 0.82
C LEU A 61 5.21 6.20 0.21
N ARG A 62 5.64 7.17 1.01
CA ARG A 62 5.99 8.54 0.61
C ARG A 62 7.50 8.69 0.56
N SER A 63 8.11 8.25 -0.54
CA SER A 63 9.56 8.31 -0.72
C SER A 63 10.10 9.69 -1.06
N GLY A 64 9.27 10.63 -1.53
CA GLY A 64 9.71 11.95 -2.02
C GLY A 64 10.55 11.89 -3.31
N SER A 65 10.94 10.69 -3.75
CA SER A 65 11.61 10.41 -5.03
C SER A 65 11.09 9.07 -5.57
N ARG A 66 10.94 8.91 -6.88
CA ARG A 66 10.55 7.61 -7.48
C ARG A 66 11.70 6.58 -7.51
N SER A 67 12.75 6.78 -6.71
CA SER A 67 13.88 5.85 -6.68
C SER A 67 13.48 4.53 -6.00
N ARG A 68 13.84 3.40 -6.62
CA ARG A 68 13.60 2.06 -6.06
C ARG A 68 14.15 1.92 -4.66
N GLN A 69 15.37 2.41 -4.44
CA GLN A 69 16.05 2.30 -3.16
C GLN A 69 15.28 3.05 -2.06
N ALA A 70 14.83 4.28 -2.30
CA ALA A 70 14.09 5.03 -1.29
C ALA A 70 12.76 4.35 -0.90
N VAL A 71 12.09 3.70 -1.86
CA VAL A 71 10.86 2.95 -1.56
C VAL A 71 11.16 1.71 -0.73
N LEU A 72 12.20 0.96 -1.10
CA LEU A 72 12.65 -0.21 -0.34
C LEU A 72 13.08 0.15 1.08
N ASP A 73 13.83 1.24 1.26
CA ASP A 73 14.29 1.70 2.58
C ASP A 73 13.11 2.00 3.51
N ILE A 74 12.06 2.66 3.00
CA ILE A 74 10.84 2.91 3.78
C ILE A 74 10.11 1.61 4.08
N LEU A 75 9.93 0.74 3.09
CA LEU A 75 9.22 -0.52 3.28
C LEU A 75 9.92 -1.39 4.34
N VAL A 76 11.25 -1.55 4.24
CA VAL A 76 12.07 -2.30 5.19
C VAL A 76 11.92 -1.72 6.60
N ARG A 77 12.03 -0.39 6.75
CA ARG A 77 11.85 0.28 8.04
C ARG A 77 10.46 -0.02 8.63
N VAL A 78 9.40 0.13 7.85
CA VAL A 78 8.02 -0.09 8.32
C VAL A 78 7.80 -1.52 8.77
N VAL A 79 8.26 -2.53 8.01
CA VAL A 79 8.06 -3.95 8.38
C VAL A 79 8.93 -4.39 9.56
N GLN A 80 10.05 -3.71 9.81
CA GLN A 80 10.87 -3.92 11.01
C GLN A 80 10.23 -3.31 12.26
N GLU A 81 9.62 -2.13 12.13
CA GLU A 81 8.92 -1.47 13.24
C GLU A 81 7.57 -2.11 13.56
N TYR A 82 6.85 -2.56 12.54
CA TYR A 82 5.49 -3.07 12.64
C TYR A 82 5.33 -4.37 11.85
N PRO A 83 5.04 -5.51 12.51
CA PRO A 83 4.65 -6.70 11.79
C PRO A 83 3.39 -6.43 10.95
N LEU A 84 3.39 -6.77 9.66
CA LEU A 84 2.29 -6.44 8.75
C LEU A 84 0.91 -6.96 9.23
N ALA A 85 0.90 -8.08 9.95
CA ALA A 85 -0.31 -8.62 10.57
C ALA A 85 -0.99 -7.63 11.53
N THR A 86 -0.22 -6.78 12.21
CA THR A 86 -0.73 -5.74 13.13
C THR A 86 -1.32 -4.51 12.43
N LEU A 87 -1.09 -4.40 11.11
CA LEU A 87 -1.57 -3.31 10.27
C LEU A 87 -2.81 -3.70 9.48
N GLN A 88 -3.32 -4.92 9.63
CA GLN A 88 -4.58 -5.36 9.03
C GLN A 88 -5.70 -4.38 9.38
N GLY A 89 -6.53 -4.05 8.38
CA GLY A 89 -7.60 -3.06 8.52
C GLY A 89 -7.12 -1.61 8.69
N CYS A 90 -5.82 -1.34 8.77
CA CYS A 90 -5.30 0.01 9.01
C CYS A 90 -5.03 0.76 7.71
N LEU A 91 -5.20 2.08 7.76
CA LEU A 91 -4.66 3.00 6.75
C LEU A 91 -3.34 3.57 7.28
N VAL A 92 -2.24 3.19 6.64
CA VAL A 92 -0.87 3.52 7.05
C VAL A 92 -0.22 4.40 6.00
N VAL A 93 0.39 5.49 6.44
CA VAL A 93 1.20 6.36 5.59
C VAL A 93 2.59 6.43 6.19
N ALA A 94 3.61 6.06 5.41
CA ALA A 94 4.99 6.08 5.86
C ALA A 94 5.87 6.88 4.92
N ASP A 95 6.77 7.68 5.46
CA ASP A 95 7.88 8.28 4.73
C ASP A 95 9.22 7.77 5.27
N LYS A 96 10.32 8.42 4.87
CA LYS A 96 11.67 8.08 5.31
C LYS A 96 11.89 8.10 6.83
N THR A 97 11.09 8.84 7.60
CA THR A 97 11.28 9.03 9.04
C THR A 97 10.05 8.74 9.89
N GLN A 98 8.84 8.79 9.33
CA GLN A 98 7.60 8.68 10.10
C GLN A 98 6.70 7.59 9.55
N THR A 99 5.98 6.93 10.46
CA THR A 99 4.90 5.99 10.14
C THR A 99 3.63 6.44 10.86
N ARG A 100 2.65 6.95 10.12
CA ARG A 100 1.34 7.35 10.64
C ARG A 100 0.34 6.23 10.42
N ILE A 101 -0.18 5.68 11.51
CA ILE A 101 -1.15 4.58 11.48
C ILE A 101 -2.53 5.12 11.90
N ARG A 102 -3.55 4.85 11.09
CA ARG A 102 -4.96 4.99 11.44
C ARG A 102 -5.58 3.62 11.56
N ARG A 103 -6.06 3.28 12.77
CA ARG A 103 -6.61 1.98 13.10
C ARG A 103 -8.15 1.99 13.02
N PRO A 104 -8.79 0.83 12.81
CA PRO A 104 -10.24 0.70 12.93
C PRO A 104 -10.72 1.28 14.27
N SER A 105 -11.80 2.07 14.22
CA SER A 105 -12.54 2.40 15.43
C SER A 105 -13.35 1.16 15.76
N VAL A 106 -13.02 0.49 16.86
CA VAL A 106 -13.64 -0.77 17.30
C VAL A 106 -15.16 -0.63 17.37
#